data_AF-V9FZ46-F1
#
_entry.id   AF-V9FZ46-F1
#
_cell.length_a   1.000
_cell.length_b   1.000
_cell.length_c   1.000
_cell.angle_alpha   90.00
_cell.angle_beta   90.00
_cell.angle_gamma   90.00
#
_symmetry.space_group_name_H-M   'P 1'
#
loop_
_entity.id
_entity.type
_entity.pdbx_description
1 polymer ?
#
loop_
_entity_poly.entity_id
_entity_poly.type
_entity_poly.pdbx_seq_one_letter_code
_entity_poly.pdbx_strand_id
1 'polypeptide(L)'
;MGRGEYYRNKYGGGRGGGRGGRGGRGRGRGDSEGFDRGHSGHYNDRPRTPLTTASWERLGYVLQEIHNRNYGAYHELERVFEFQSNDLHFALEFDHIQGDPYASPSRSHVTVSATSAAFPAEMYQDKIRNVALCDYLTRVFAASARSCGADVKTTSNSWQGVKGGDISIDTPGQHVIERSSVNVLANGDVETRFNINLPARGRSICGDWAYTILVETLPKLVEQSLVLKSLDKNHIWQHLHSVGDQEALRGMLKDAGLVGFVRDGAVLPRQSGASDLPLSSDKAIPFKSPKSLSRTFTLPNYGVITGMGIPQGVTLFVGGGFHGKSTVLKALEVGVYNHVPSDGREFVVMDPNAAKIRSEDSRSVVCTDISAFIDNLPFKQDTTRFSTADASGSTSQAANIIEALEVGATTLLIDEDTCATNFMIRDWKMQQLVAKDKEPITPFISKVQALYKQRGVSSVLVIGGAGDYFSVADHVIMMDSYEPRDVTTEAKKIASEHGEIRQDAEFGEFNPRIPLGRGFEVNGKVVSRGLGKIQYGEVDLDLSAVEQIVEPSQVRTIADAIQKTRSFMDGKCTLEVLIKLEGEMDRTGSLDVVGFHKKSGFYTRPRKLELAAAINRLRTATMTQ
;
A
#
# COMPACT_ATOMS: atom_id res chain seq x y z
N MET A 1 -30.61 13.76 -28.42
CA MET A 1 -30.00 12.77 -29.32
C MET A 1 -28.96 12.00 -28.52
N GLY A 2 -29.16 10.69 -28.34
CA GLY A 2 -28.47 9.87 -27.34
C GLY A 2 -27.14 9.30 -27.81
N ARG A 3 -26.22 9.09 -26.87
CA ARG A 3 -24.82 8.62 -27.03
C ARG A 3 -24.62 7.23 -27.69
N GLY A 4 -25.69 6.58 -28.18
CA GLY A 4 -25.66 5.26 -28.80
C GLY A 4 -25.35 5.24 -30.30
N GLU A 5 -25.52 6.35 -31.03
CA GLU A 5 -25.31 6.38 -32.49
C GLU A 5 -23.84 6.50 -32.92
N TYR A 6 -22.94 7.00 -32.05
CA TYR A 6 -21.53 7.19 -32.41
C TYR A 6 -20.75 5.87 -32.51
N TYR A 7 -21.14 4.84 -31.75
CA TYR A 7 -20.40 3.56 -31.71
C TYR A 7 -20.79 2.58 -32.83
N ARG A 8 -21.96 2.72 -33.45
CA ARG A 8 -22.40 1.85 -34.55
C ARG A 8 -21.65 2.10 -35.86
N ASN A 9 -21.26 3.35 -36.15
CA ASN A 9 -20.64 3.72 -37.42
C ASN A 9 -19.14 3.44 -37.52
N LYS A 10 -18.46 3.09 -36.41
CA LYS A 10 -17.00 2.89 -36.41
C LYS A 10 -16.56 1.41 -36.51
N TYR A 11 -17.43 0.44 -36.19
CA TYR A 11 -16.98 -0.95 -35.97
C TYR A 11 -17.87 -2.11 -36.45
N GLY A 12 -18.91 -1.89 -37.27
CA GLY A 12 -19.60 -2.99 -37.97
C GLY A 12 -19.93 -2.54 -39.39
N GLY A 13 -19.50 -3.17 -40.47
CA GLY A 13 -19.19 -4.56 -40.76
C GLY A 13 -19.35 -4.68 -42.28
N GLY A 14 -18.36 -5.20 -43.00
CA GLY A 14 -18.42 -5.33 -44.46
C GLY A 14 -18.08 -6.76 -44.88
N ARG A 15 -19.08 -7.49 -45.38
CA ARG A 15 -18.92 -8.79 -46.07
C ARG A 15 -19.48 -8.69 -47.49
N GLY A 16 -18.75 -9.28 -48.44
CA GLY A 16 -19.19 -9.74 -49.77
C GLY A 16 -18.71 -8.87 -50.93
N GLY A 17 -18.13 -9.36 -52.03
CA GLY A 17 -17.80 -10.72 -52.48
C GLY A 17 -17.39 -10.71 -53.98
N GLY A 18 -16.68 -11.76 -54.45
CA GLY A 18 -16.40 -12.12 -55.86
C GLY A 18 -15.14 -11.48 -56.46
N ARG A 19 -14.29 -12.11 -57.29
CA ARG A 19 -14.32 -13.35 -58.11
C ARG A 19 -12.86 -13.73 -58.50
N GLY A 20 -12.58 -15.04 -58.57
CA GLY A 20 -11.85 -15.70 -59.67
C GLY A 20 -10.32 -15.63 -59.76
N GLY A 21 -9.65 -16.79 -59.73
CA GLY A 21 -8.26 -16.92 -60.21
C GLY A 21 -7.57 -18.22 -59.80
N ARG A 22 -7.38 -19.13 -60.77
CA ARG A 22 -6.82 -20.49 -60.67
C ARG A 22 -5.36 -20.57 -60.16
N GLY A 23 -5.03 -21.68 -59.49
CA GLY A 23 -3.83 -22.46 -59.82
C GLY A 23 -2.91 -22.83 -58.64
N GLY A 24 -2.60 -24.14 -58.52
CA GLY A 24 -1.34 -24.60 -57.93
C GLY A 24 -1.44 -25.42 -56.64
N ARG A 25 -1.59 -26.73 -56.76
CA ARG A 25 -1.25 -27.70 -55.70
C ARG A 25 0.28 -27.77 -55.56
N GLY A 26 0.78 -27.60 -54.34
CA GLY A 26 2.15 -27.95 -53.95
C GLY A 26 2.18 -28.40 -52.49
N ARG A 27 2.44 -29.69 -52.26
CA ARG A 27 2.64 -30.28 -50.94
C ARG A 27 4.01 -29.84 -50.38
N GLY A 28 4.05 -29.42 -49.12
CA GLY A 28 5.26 -29.32 -48.32
C GLY A 28 4.91 -29.49 -46.84
N ARG A 29 5.28 -30.64 -46.26
CA ARG A 29 5.35 -30.87 -44.81
C ARG A 29 6.55 -30.08 -44.26
N GLY A 30 6.41 -29.51 -43.06
CA GLY A 30 7.51 -28.89 -42.33
C GLY A 30 7.02 -28.19 -41.05
N ASP A 31 6.90 -28.97 -39.99
CA ASP A 31 7.09 -28.64 -38.57
C ASP A 31 6.34 -27.46 -37.94
N SER A 32 5.19 -27.83 -37.36
CA SER A 32 4.75 -27.36 -36.06
C SER A 32 5.75 -27.71 -34.96
N GLU A 33 6.12 -26.74 -34.11
CA GLU A 33 6.18 -26.81 -32.63
C GLU A 33 7.14 -25.74 -32.07
N GLY A 34 6.66 -24.98 -31.07
CA GLY A 34 7.46 -23.96 -30.38
C GLY A 34 6.63 -22.86 -29.70
N PHE A 35 5.41 -23.18 -29.24
CA PHE A 35 4.71 -22.32 -28.28
C PHE A 35 5.11 -22.74 -26.87
N ASP A 36 5.57 -21.73 -26.14
CA ASP A 36 6.03 -21.72 -24.76
C ASP A 36 5.11 -22.56 -23.86
N ARG A 37 5.53 -23.80 -23.58
CA ARG A 37 4.85 -24.68 -22.63
C ARG A 37 5.15 -24.16 -21.24
N GLY A 38 4.07 -23.93 -20.49
CA GLY A 38 4.10 -23.50 -19.10
C GLY A 38 5.08 -24.32 -18.26
N HIS A 39 6.05 -23.63 -17.70
CA HIS A 39 6.71 -24.10 -16.50
C HIS A 39 5.82 -23.79 -15.30
N SER A 40 5.19 -24.85 -14.77
CA SER A 40 4.88 -24.96 -13.35
C SER A 40 6.17 -24.66 -12.59
N GLY A 41 6.26 -23.45 -12.04
CA GLY A 41 7.41 -23.00 -11.27
C GLY A 41 7.49 -23.72 -9.93
N HIS A 42 7.96 -24.96 -9.93
CA HIS A 42 8.85 -25.38 -8.86
C HIS A 42 10.08 -24.47 -8.99
N TYR A 43 10.07 -23.34 -8.26
CA TYR A 43 11.26 -22.53 -8.10
C TYR A 43 12.35 -23.45 -7.58
N ASN A 44 13.35 -23.69 -8.44
CA ASN A 44 14.52 -24.48 -8.10
C ASN A 44 15.28 -23.68 -7.03
N ASP A 45 14.93 -23.92 -5.77
CA ASP A 45 15.74 -23.59 -4.61
C ASP A 45 16.93 -24.55 -4.56
N ARG A 46 17.67 -24.63 -5.69
CA ARG A 46 18.98 -25.26 -5.69
C ARG A 46 19.82 -24.38 -4.77
N PRO A 47 20.47 -24.92 -3.73
CA PRO A 47 21.47 -24.17 -3.00
C PRO A 47 22.52 -23.72 -4.01
N ARG A 48 22.46 -22.44 -4.42
CA ARG A 48 23.51 -21.84 -5.24
C ARG A 48 24.78 -21.95 -4.41
N THR A 49 25.80 -22.58 -4.99
CA THR A 49 27.17 -22.54 -4.49
C THR A 49 27.50 -21.07 -4.16
N PRO A 50 28.12 -20.76 -3.01
CA PRO A 50 28.47 -19.38 -2.68
C PRO A 50 29.17 -18.73 -3.87
N LEU A 51 28.69 -17.55 -4.26
CA LEU A 51 29.22 -16.82 -5.40
C LEU A 51 30.71 -16.55 -5.17
N THR A 52 31.51 -16.72 -6.22
CA THR A 52 32.94 -16.42 -6.14
C THR A 52 33.14 -14.91 -6.08
N THR A 53 33.95 -14.44 -5.13
CA THR A 53 34.38 -13.03 -5.06
C THR A 53 35.36 -12.71 -6.19
N ALA A 54 35.24 -11.52 -6.77
CA ALA A 54 36.13 -10.99 -7.80
C ALA A 54 36.41 -9.51 -7.56
N SER A 55 37.53 -8.99 -8.08
CA SER A 55 37.88 -7.57 -7.95
C SER A 55 37.05 -6.69 -8.89
N TRP A 56 37.01 -5.38 -8.61
CA TRP A 56 36.36 -4.41 -9.49
C TRP A 56 36.98 -4.33 -10.89
N GLU A 57 38.30 -4.50 -11.02
CA GLU A 57 38.95 -4.55 -12.34
C GLU A 57 38.45 -5.76 -13.12
N ARG A 58 38.21 -6.90 -12.45
CA ARG A 58 37.64 -8.09 -13.09
C ARG A 58 36.23 -7.83 -13.63
N LEU A 59 35.40 -7.04 -12.94
CA LEU A 59 34.10 -6.60 -13.48
C LEU A 59 34.30 -5.88 -14.82
N GLY A 60 35.21 -4.90 -14.85
CA GLY A 60 35.55 -4.16 -16.06
C GLY A 60 36.01 -5.06 -17.21
N TYR A 61 36.91 -5.99 -16.93
CA TYR A 61 37.39 -6.96 -17.93
C TYR A 61 36.29 -7.87 -18.46
N VAL A 62 35.40 -8.39 -17.59
CA VAL A 62 34.29 -9.24 -18.01
C VAL A 62 33.37 -8.48 -18.96
N LEU A 63 33.02 -7.23 -18.64
CA LEU A 63 32.12 -6.41 -19.47
C LEU A 63 32.70 -6.12 -20.87
N GLN A 64 34.00 -5.89 -20.96
CA GLN A 64 34.71 -5.75 -22.23
C GLN A 64 34.78 -7.09 -23.00
N GLU A 65 35.02 -8.20 -22.30
CA GLU A 65 35.12 -9.53 -22.91
C GLU A 65 33.79 -10.00 -23.53
N ILE A 66 32.67 -9.71 -22.86
CA ILE A 66 31.33 -10.09 -23.31
C ILE A 66 30.73 -9.11 -24.31
N HIS A 67 31.42 -8.02 -24.66
CA HIS A 67 30.96 -7.05 -25.66
C HIS A 67 30.65 -7.75 -26.99
N ASN A 68 29.50 -7.41 -27.60
CA ASN A 68 28.95 -8.04 -28.81
C ASN A 68 28.67 -9.56 -28.72
N ARG A 69 28.89 -10.21 -27.57
CA ARG A 69 28.45 -11.60 -27.37
C ARG A 69 26.92 -11.65 -27.22
N ASN A 70 26.38 -12.87 -27.27
CA ASN A 70 24.97 -13.11 -27.02
C ASN A 70 24.60 -12.68 -25.58
N TYR A 71 23.40 -12.14 -25.42
CA TYR A 71 22.87 -11.64 -24.15
C TYR A 71 23.03 -12.58 -22.95
N GLY A 72 22.95 -13.90 -23.16
CA GLY A 72 23.16 -14.89 -22.08
C GLY A 72 24.55 -14.84 -21.44
N ALA A 73 25.56 -14.24 -22.09
CA ALA A 73 26.88 -14.06 -21.50
C ALA A 73 26.89 -13.12 -20.29
N TYR A 74 25.83 -12.34 -20.04
CA TYR A 74 25.69 -11.58 -18.80
C TYR A 74 25.68 -12.47 -17.55
N HIS A 75 25.35 -13.78 -17.65
CA HIS A 75 25.48 -14.70 -16.51
C HIS A 75 26.91 -14.84 -15.96
N GLU A 76 27.94 -14.36 -16.68
CA GLU A 76 29.30 -14.22 -16.13
C GLU A 76 29.41 -13.20 -14.99
N LEU A 77 28.40 -12.32 -14.82
CA LEU A 77 28.29 -11.36 -13.72
C LEU A 77 27.65 -11.96 -12.45
N GLU A 78 27.24 -13.24 -12.45
CA GLU A 78 26.76 -13.92 -11.24
C GLU A 78 27.92 -14.20 -10.27
N ARG A 79 28.43 -13.13 -9.66
CA ARG A 79 29.58 -13.07 -8.74
C ARG A 79 29.37 -11.93 -7.74
N VAL A 80 30.20 -11.91 -6.70
CA VAL A 80 30.36 -10.73 -5.83
C VAL A 80 31.56 -9.94 -6.33
N PHE A 81 31.37 -8.66 -6.63
CA PHE A 81 32.43 -7.75 -7.08
C PHE A 81 32.76 -6.74 -5.99
N GLU A 82 33.98 -6.75 -5.48
CA GLU A 82 34.45 -5.83 -4.45
C GLU A 82 35.03 -4.56 -5.08
N PHE A 83 34.49 -3.42 -4.68
CA PHE A 83 35.04 -2.09 -4.98
C PHE A 83 35.79 -1.57 -3.77
N GLN A 84 37.07 -1.22 -3.94
CA GLN A 84 37.86 -0.56 -2.92
C GLN A 84 38.56 0.68 -3.50
N SER A 85 38.26 1.82 -2.92
CA SER A 85 38.98 3.09 -3.08
C SER A 85 39.24 3.66 -1.69
N ASN A 86 40.20 4.60 -1.54
CA ASN A 86 40.74 5.07 -0.26
C ASN A 86 39.74 5.10 0.91
N ASP A 87 38.58 5.76 0.74
CA ASP A 87 37.55 5.87 1.79
C ASP A 87 36.27 5.06 1.51
N LEU A 88 36.16 4.39 0.35
CA LEU A 88 34.94 3.74 -0.10
C LEU A 88 35.18 2.25 -0.38
N HIS A 89 34.54 1.42 0.43
CA HIS A 89 34.50 -0.02 0.27
C HIS A 89 33.06 -0.50 0.23
N PHE A 90 32.69 -1.14 -0.89
CA PHE A 90 31.39 -1.80 -1.06
C PHE A 90 31.51 -3.04 -1.95
N ALA A 91 30.54 -3.94 -1.82
CA ALA A 91 30.40 -5.11 -2.70
C ALA A 91 29.15 -4.98 -3.58
N LEU A 92 29.24 -5.30 -4.85
CA LEU A 92 28.11 -5.44 -5.79
C LEU A 92 27.80 -6.92 -6.02
N GLU A 93 26.54 -7.30 -5.90
CA GLU A 93 26.05 -8.65 -6.21
C GLU A 93 24.81 -8.59 -7.13
N PHE A 94 24.73 -9.53 -8.07
CA PHE A 94 23.57 -9.74 -8.92
C PHE A 94 22.74 -10.91 -8.41
N ASP A 95 21.63 -10.61 -7.72
CA ASP A 95 20.69 -11.62 -7.21
C ASP A 95 20.03 -12.41 -8.35
N HIS A 96 19.76 -11.72 -9.47
CA HIS A 96 19.19 -12.29 -10.67
C HIS A 96 19.61 -11.51 -11.91
N ILE A 97 20.05 -12.21 -12.94
CA ILE A 97 20.36 -11.63 -14.24
C ILE A 97 19.24 -11.93 -15.22
N GLN A 98 18.72 -10.88 -15.84
CA GLN A 98 17.64 -10.99 -16.81
C GLN A 98 18.06 -11.88 -17.99
N GLY A 99 17.20 -12.79 -18.43
CA GLY A 99 17.53 -13.77 -19.49
C GLY A 99 17.52 -13.19 -20.91
N ASP A 100 16.87 -12.04 -21.10
CA ASP A 100 16.83 -11.30 -22.35
C ASP A 100 16.60 -9.79 -22.09
N PRO A 101 16.87 -8.90 -23.07
CA PRO A 101 16.73 -7.45 -22.89
C PRO A 101 15.30 -6.94 -22.72
N TYR A 102 14.28 -7.78 -22.93
CA TYR A 102 12.86 -7.44 -22.78
C TYR A 102 12.24 -8.08 -21.52
N ALA A 103 13.00 -8.91 -20.81
CA ALA A 103 12.59 -9.49 -19.53
C ALA A 103 12.55 -8.41 -18.43
N SER A 104 12.12 -8.83 -17.24
CA SER A 104 12.23 -7.97 -16.06
C SER A 104 13.70 -7.67 -15.77
N PRO A 105 14.07 -6.41 -15.45
CA PRO A 105 15.43 -5.99 -15.15
C PRO A 105 16.18 -6.91 -14.17
N SER A 106 17.50 -6.96 -14.33
CA SER A 106 18.38 -7.69 -13.41
C SER A 106 18.27 -7.08 -12.01
N ARG A 107 18.13 -7.94 -11.00
CA ARG A 107 18.07 -7.54 -9.59
C ARG A 107 19.47 -7.59 -9.02
N SER A 108 19.86 -6.50 -8.37
CA SER A 108 21.20 -6.33 -7.83
C SER A 108 21.14 -5.60 -6.50
N HIS A 109 22.18 -5.73 -5.71
CA HIS A 109 22.35 -4.91 -4.53
C HIS A 109 23.82 -4.55 -4.33
N VAL A 110 24.03 -3.43 -3.65
CA VAL A 110 25.33 -3.06 -3.11
C VAL A 110 25.29 -3.12 -1.59
N THR A 111 26.38 -3.55 -0.98
CA THR A 111 26.57 -3.48 0.48
C THR A 111 27.77 -2.58 0.76
N VAL A 112 27.52 -1.39 1.29
CA VAL A 112 28.55 -0.44 1.72
C VAL A 112 28.94 -0.78 3.14
N SER A 113 30.25 -0.95 3.39
CA SER A 113 30.74 -1.25 4.74
C SER A 113 30.42 -0.13 5.73
N ALA A 114 30.17 -0.48 6.99
CA ALA A 114 29.90 0.48 8.06
C ALA A 114 30.98 1.56 8.18
N THR A 115 32.25 1.21 7.97
CA THR A 115 33.38 2.16 7.98
C THR A 115 33.30 3.20 6.88
N SER A 116 32.84 2.81 5.68
CA SER A 116 32.67 3.75 4.57
C SER A 116 31.38 4.54 4.70
N ALA A 117 30.26 3.88 5.01
CA ALA A 117 28.97 4.53 5.17
C ALA A 117 28.98 5.57 6.30
N ALA A 118 29.66 5.25 7.42
CA ALA A 118 29.96 6.13 8.55
C ALA A 118 28.72 6.77 9.22
N PHE A 119 27.54 6.15 9.14
CA PHE A 119 26.38 6.58 9.90
C PHE A 119 26.56 6.23 11.39
N PRO A 120 26.41 7.20 12.31
CA PRO A 120 26.49 6.92 13.74
C PRO A 120 25.27 6.11 14.19
N ALA A 121 25.49 5.22 15.17
CA ALA A 121 24.49 4.25 15.60
C ALA A 121 23.19 4.90 16.13
N GLU A 122 23.28 6.12 16.67
CA GLU A 122 22.13 6.93 17.09
C GLU A 122 21.10 7.21 15.97
N MET A 123 21.51 7.13 14.70
CA MET A 123 20.62 7.33 13.54
C MET A 123 19.83 6.07 13.15
N TYR A 124 20.20 4.88 13.63
CA TYR A 124 19.62 3.63 13.12
C TYR A 124 19.40 2.52 14.16
N GLN A 125 19.83 2.68 15.41
CA GLN A 125 19.60 1.68 16.46
C GLN A 125 18.13 1.58 16.88
N ASP A 126 17.43 2.72 16.94
CA ASP A 126 15.98 2.74 17.14
C ASP A 126 15.27 2.37 15.84
N LYS A 127 14.21 1.55 15.92
CA LYS A 127 13.49 1.05 14.74
C LYS A 127 12.94 2.18 13.87
N ILE A 128 12.37 3.21 14.48
CA ILE A 128 11.73 4.31 13.74
C ILE A 128 12.80 5.21 13.10
N ARG A 129 13.90 5.45 13.81
CA ARG A 129 15.06 6.15 13.23
C ARG A 129 15.68 5.37 12.07
N ASN A 130 15.81 4.05 12.20
CA ASN A 130 16.28 3.17 11.12
C ASN A 130 15.39 3.29 9.88
N VAL A 131 14.07 3.17 10.04
CA VAL A 131 13.10 3.32 8.95
C VAL A 131 13.21 4.70 8.29
N ALA A 132 13.32 5.77 9.09
CA ALA A 132 13.51 7.13 8.57
C ALA A 132 14.83 7.31 7.81
N LEU A 133 15.93 6.73 8.30
CA LEU A 133 17.23 6.76 7.63
C LEU A 133 17.18 5.98 6.31
N CYS A 134 16.63 4.77 6.31
CA CYS A 134 16.45 3.97 5.10
C CYS A 134 15.57 4.69 4.06
N ASP A 135 14.49 5.36 4.50
CA ASP A 135 13.65 6.19 3.62
C ASP A 135 14.44 7.33 3.00
N TYR A 136 15.18 8.10 3.82
CA TYR A 136 16.02 9.19 3.36
C TYR A 136 17.04 8.71 2.32
N LEU A 137 17.79 7.64 2.62
CA LEU A 137 18.82 7.10 1.73
C LEU A 137 18.22 6.59 0.41
N THR A 138 17.04 5.97 0.45
CA THR A 138 16.32 5.56 -0.77
C THR A 138 16.02 6.77 -1.66
N ARG A 139 15.53 7.87 -1.07
CA ARG A 139 15.21 9.10 -1.81
C ARG A 139 16.46 9.75 -2.40
N VAL A 140 17.55 9.80 -1.64
CA VAL A 140 18.82 10.35 -2.13
C VAL A 140 19.40 9.48 -3.24
N PHE A 141 19.34 8.15 -3.14
CA PHE A 141 19.77 7.25 -4.20
C PHE A 141 18.97 7.50 -5.48
N ALA A 142 17.63 7.56 -5.39
CA ALA A 142 16.77 7.85 -6.53
C ALA A 142 17.05 9.24 -7.15
N ALA A 143 17.27 10.26 -6.33
CA ALA A 143 17.62 11.60 -6.79
C ALA A 143 19.01 11.65 -7.45
N SER A 144 19.99 10.96 -6.88
CA SER A 144 21.35 10.90 -7.40
C SER A 144 21.41 10.13 -8.72
N ALA A 145 20.63 9.04 -8.85
CA ALA A 145 20.49 8.30 -10.11
C ALA A 145 19.93 9.20 -11.22
N ARG A 146 18.92 10.03 -10.91
CA ARG A 146 18.39 11.06 -11.82
C ARG A 146 19.42 12.10 -12.21
N SER A 147 20.12 12.68 -11.25
CA SER A 147 21.12 13.72 -11.50
C SER A 147 22.29 13.24 -12.34
N CYS A 148 22.66 11.96 -12.24
CA CYS A 148 23.70 11.35 -13.06
C CYS A 148 23.19 10.81 -14.41
N GLY A 149 21.88 10.93 -14.70
CA GLY A 149 21.25 10.35 -15.90
C GLY A 149 21.19 8.82 -15.91
N ALA A 150 21.44 8.18 -14.77
CA ALA A 150 21.49 6.72 -14.64
C ALA A 150 20.11 6.06 -14.65
N ASP A 151 19.02 6.81 -14.46
CA ASP A 151 17.64 6.30 -14.50
C ASP A 151 16.98 6.44 -15.89
N VAL A 152 17.70 7.03 -16.85
CA VAL A 152 17.17 7.31 -18.20
C VAL A 152 17.07 6.01 -19.00
N LYS A 153 15.84 5.56 -19.21
CA LYS A 153 15.54 4.45 -20.12
C LYS A 153 15.83 4.85 -21.56
N THR A 154 16.86 4.27 -22.14
CA THR A 154 17.06 4.37 -23.59
C THR A 154 16.06 3.44 -24.28
N THR A 155 15.08 4.01 -24.96
CA THR A 155 14.10 3.26 -25.73
C THR A 155 14.20 3.59 -27.21
N SER A 156 14.67 2.64 -28.01
CA SER A 156 14.54 2.70 -29.47
C SER A 156 13.23 2.06 -29.94
N ASN A 157 12.49 2.75 -30.83
CA ASN A 157 11.29 2.21 -31.49
C ASN A 157 11.61 1.15 -32.57
N SER A 158 12.90 0.97 -32.92
CA SER A 158 13.37 -0.12 -33.76
C SER A 158 13.73 -1.35 -32.93
N TRP A 159 13.40 -2.54 -33.43
CA TRP A 159 13.76 -3.83 -32.83
C TRP A 159 15.30 -4.03 -32.75
N GLN A 160 16.06 -3.31 -33.58
CA GLN A 160 17.53 -3.33 -33.58
C GLN A 160 18.20 -2.18 -32.82
N GLY A 161 17.43 -1.26 -32.23
CA GLY A 161 18.06 -0.15 -31.51
C GLY A 161 18.50 -0.55 -30.10
N VAL A 162 19.34 0.30 -29.52
CA VAL A 162 19.96 0.08 -28.22
C VAL A 162 18.92 0.29 -27.12
N LYS A 163 18.88 -0.62 -26.14
CA LYS A 163 17.96 -0.57 -25.00
C LYS A 163 18.64 -0.88 -23.68
N GLY A 164 18.01 -0.41 -22.61
CA GLY A 164 18.43 -0.62 -21.24
C GLY A 164 19.29 0.52 -20.72
N GLY A 165 20.24 0.16 -19.88
CA GLY A 165 21.20 1.02 -19.24
C GLY A 165 20.69 1.80 -18.03
N ASP A 166 19.42 1.62 -17.66
CA ASP A 166 18.81 2.31 -16.53
C ASP A 166 18.97 1.55 -15.21
N ILE A 167 19.24 2.30 -14.15
CA ILE A 167 19.20 1.90 -12.74
C ILE A 167 17.87 2.40 -12.16
N SER A 168 17.11 1.50 -11.54
CA SER A 168 15.85 1.85 -10.89
C SER A 168 15.77 1.28 -9.48
N ILE A 169 15.31 2.09 -8.55
CA ILE A 169 15.04 1.72 -7.15
C ILE A 169 13.56 1.94 -6.84
N ASP A 170 13.03 1.22 -5.87
CA ASP A 170 11.67 1.44 -5.36
C ASP A 170 11.54 2.83 -4.72
N THR A 171 11.14 3.81 -5.52
CA THR A 171 11.14 5.22 -5.13
C THR A 171 9.87 5.51 -4.33
N PRO A 172 10.01 5.95 -3.07
CA PRO A 172 8.86 6.12 -2.20
C PRO A 172 8.03 7.36 -2.51
N GLY A 173 6.76 7.30 -2.11
CA GLY A 173 5.81 8.42 -2.17
C GLY A 173 6.03 9.43 -1.04
N GLN A 174 4.96 10.08 -0.58
CA GLN A 174 5.03 11.02 0.54
C GLN A 174 5.11 10.35 1.91
N HIS A 175 4.86 9.04 1.98
CA HIS A 175 4.83 8.29 3.23
C HIS A 175 6.19 7.69 3.55
N VAL A 176 6.52 7.66 4.84
CA VAL A 176 7.72 7.03 5.38
C VAL A 176 7.30 5.69 5.99
N ILE A 177 7.59 4.60 5.27
CA ILE A 177 7.19 3.24 5.61
C ILE A 177 8.42 2.34 5.49
N GLU A 178 8.54 1.36 6.40
CA GLU A 178 9.58 0.32 6.34
C GLU A 178 9.55 -0.38 4.98
N ARG A 179 10.71 -0.44 4.31
CA ARG A 179 10.86 -1.01 2.97
C ARG A 179 12.20 -1.68 2.80
N SER A 180 12.32 -2.49 1.76
CA SER A 180 13.50 -3.31 1.51
C SER A 180 14.51 -2.72 0.52
N SER A 181 14.22 -1.57 -0.07
CA SER A 181 15.10 -0.93 -1.07
C SER A 181 16.42 -0.43 -0.50
N VAL A 182 16.43 0.04 0.75
CA VAL A 182 17.64 0.34 1.52
C VAL A 182 17.47 -0.22 2.93
N ASN A 183 18.49 -0.91 3.43
CA ASN A 183 18.51 -1.47 4.78
C ASN A 183 19.82 -1.06 5.46
N VAL A 184 19.73 -0.35 6.58
CA VAL A 184 20.89 -0.10 7.46
C VAL A 184 20.91 -1.20 8.51
N LEU A 185 21.90 -2.09 8.42
CA LEU A 185 22.02 -3.27 9.25
C LEU A 185 22.54 -2.90 10.66
N ALA A 186 22.35 -3.82 11.62
CA ALA A 186 22.73 -3.58 13.02
C ALA A 186 24.24 -3.33 13.22
N ASN A 187 25.09 -3.82 12.30
CA ASN A 187 26.53 -3.56 12.30
C ASN A 187 26.92 -2.23 11.63
N GLY A 188 25.96 -1.48 11.08
CA GLY A 188 26.16 -0.22 10.38
C GLY A 188 26.38 -0.35 8.87
N ASP A 189 26.40 -1.56 8.32
CA ASP A 189 26.47 -1.75 6.86
C ASP A 189 25.18 -1.23 6.20
N VAL A 190 25.32 -0.66 5.01
CA VAL A 190 24.18 -0.13 4.24
C VAL A 190 24.00 -0.99 3.00
N GLU A 191 22.92 -1.77 2.97
CA GLU A 191 22.52 -2.57 1.83
C GLU A 191 21.48 -1.82 1.00
N THR A 192 21.78 -1.55 -0.27
CA THR A 192 20.86 -0.88 -1.21
C THR A 192 20.55 -1.80 -2.38
N ARG A 193 19.26 -2.08 -2.58
CA ARG A 193 18.73 -3.03 -3.55
C ARG A 193 18.03 -2.30 -4.68
N PHE A 194 18.39 -2.63 -5.91
CA PHE A 194 17.91 -1.93 -7.09
C PHE A 194 17.92 -2.85 -8.30
N ASN A 195 17.30 -2.37 -9.37
CA ASN A 195 17.27 -3.03 -10.66
C ASN A 195 18.24 -2.36 -11.61
N ILE A 196 18.94 -3.17 -12.40
CA ILE A 196 19.80 -2.73 -13.50
C ILE A 196 19.27 -3.36 -14.78
N ASN A 197 18.85 -2.53 -15.71
CA ASN A 197 18.47 -3.00 -17.03
C ASN A 197 19.74 -3.13 -17.88
N LEU A 198 20.31 -4.33 -17.96
CA LEU A 198 21.58 -4.55 -18.63
C LEU A 198 21.49 -4.23 -20.14
N PRO A 199 22.41 -3.40 -20.67
CA PRO A 199 22.24 -2.83 -22.00
C PRO A 199 22.52 -3.80 -23.14
N ALA A 200 21.74 -3.70 -24.22
CA ALA A 200 21.93 -4.51 -25.42
C ALA A 200 21.41 -3.83 -26.70
N ARG A 201 21.93 -4.30 -27.83
CA ARG A 201 21.44 -4.00 -29.18
C ARG A 201 20.86 -5.27 -29.80
N GLY A 202 19.53 -5.37 -29.82
CA GLY A 202 18.87 -6.66 -30.04
C GLY A 202 19.32 -7.66 -28.98
N ARG A 203 19.85 -8.82 -29.37
CA ARG A 203 20.40 -9.83 -28.43
C ARG A 203 21.92 -9.75 -28.23
N SER A 204 22.56 -8.69 -28.72
CA SER A 204 24.01 -8.51 -28.58
C SER A 204 24.30 -7.56 -27.42
N ILE A 205 25.23 -7.95 -26.54
CA ILE A 205 25.58 -7.17 -25.35
C ILE A 205 26.30 -5.87 -25.75
N CYS A 206 25.87 -4.76 -25.15
CA CYS A 206 26.57 -3.47 -25.24
C CYS A 206 27.57 -3.32 -24.09
N GLY A 207 28.67 -4.09 -24.13
CA GLY A 207 29.67 -4.19 -23.05
C GLY A 207 30.24 -2.84 -22.60
N ASP A 208 30.67 -1.97 -23.52
CA ASP A 208 31.19 -0.63 -23.19
C ASP A 208 30.18 0.26 -22.46
N TRP A 209 28.90 0.13 -22.81
CA TRP A 209 27.85 0.87 -22.13
C TRP A 209 27.57 0.29 -20.73
N ALA A 210 27.54 -1.04 -20.60
CA ALA A 210 27.46 -1.70 -19.30
C ALA A 210 28.64 -1.32 -18.40
N TYR A 211 29.86 -1.19 -18.97
CA TYR A 211 31.05 -0.70 -18.29
C TYR A 211 30.84 0.74 -17.77
N THR A 212 30.33 1.64 -18.62
CA THR A 212 30.03 3.03 -18.21
C THR A 212 29.06 3.06 -17.02
N ILE A 213 28.02 2.23 -17.03
CA ILE A 213 27.00 2.19 -15.97
C ILE A 213 27.57 1.57 -14.68
N LEU A 214 28.15 0.37 -14.79
CA LEU A 214 28.54 -0.41 -13.63
C LEU A 214 29.89 0.02 -13.06
N VAL A 215 30.87 0.32 -13.89
CA VAL A 215 32.26 0.59 -13.46
C VAL A 215 32.48 2.08 -13.21
N GLU A 216 31.90 2.96 -14.02
CA GLU A 216 32.15 4.41 -13.91
C GLU A 216 31.06 5.17 -13.14
N THR A 217 29.78 4.80 -13.34
CA THR A 217 28.64 5.54 -12.79
C THR A 217 28.24 5.04 -11.41
N LEU A 218 28.13 3.71 -11.22
CA LEU A 218 27.66 3.12 -9.96
C LEU A 218 28.52 3.50 -8.75
N PRO A 219 29.87 3.50 -8.78
CA PRO A 219 30.65 3.93 -7.61
C PRO A 219 30.37 5.38 -7.19
N LYS A 220 30.19 6.29 -8.17
CA LYS A 220 29.83 7.69 -7.91
C LYS A 220 28.44 7.80 -7.29
N LEU A 221 27.48 7.04 -7.82
CA LEU A 221 26.13 6.97 -7.28
C LEU A 221 26.13 6.48 -5.82
N VAL A 222 26.88 5.40 -5.53
CA VAL A 222 27.05 4.88 -4.17
C VAL A 222 27.68 5.92 -3.24
N GLU A 223 28.77 6.57 -3.66
CA GLU A 223 29.45 7.58 -2.84
C GLU A 223 28.53 8.78 -2.54
N GLN A 224 27.76 9.25 -3.52
CA GLN A 224 26.91 10.42 -3.38
C GLN A 224 25.65 10.16 -2.54
N SER A 225 25.21 8.91 -2.43
CA SER A 225 23.91 8.58 -1.82
C SER A 225 23.96 7.76 -0.54
N LEU A 226 25.02 6.97 -0.31
CA LEU A 226 25.09 5.98 0.77
C LEU A 226 26.24 6.24 1.76
N VAL A 227 26.94 7.37 1.64
CA VAL A 227 28.13 7.70 2.44
C VAL A 227 27.90 9.04 3.13
N LEU A 228 27.90 9.04 4.47
CA LEU A 228 27.53 10.22 5.27
C LEU A 228 28.33 11.49 4.93
N LYS A 229 29.62 11.36 4.57
CA LYS A 229 30.47 12.52 4.22
C LYS A 229 29.98 13.28 2.98
N SER A 230 29.22 12.62 2.11
CA SER A 230 28.68 13.19 0.87
C SER A 230 27.27 13.78 1.05
N LEU A 231 26.67 13.59 2.24
CA LEU A 231 25.28 13.94 2.52
C LEU A 231 25.18 15.17 3.43
N ASP A 232 24.06 15.88 3.33
CA ASP A 232 23.72 16.94 4.27
C ASP A 232 23.25 16.34 5.61
N LYS A 233 24.16 16.31 6.58
CA LYS A 233 23.90 15.82 7.94
C LYS A 233 22.74 16.52 8.62
N ASN A 234 22.56 17.82 8.40
CA ASN A 234 21.46 18.57 9.03
C ASN A 234 20.13 18.16 8.42
N HIS A 235 20.08 17.97 7.10
CA HIS A 235 18.87 17.50 6.43
C HIS A 235 18.50 16.07 6.83
N ILE A 236 19.47 15.17 7.01
CA ILE A 236 19.24 13.83 7.57
C ILE A 236 18.57 13.95 8.94
N TRP A 237 19.15 14.72 9.86
CA TRP A 237 18.59 14.87 11.21
C TRP A 237 17.20 15.50 11.21
N GLN A 238 16.93 16.50 10.35
CA GLN A 238 15.59 17.06 10.19
C GLN A 238 14.57 15.99 9.77
N HIS A 239 14.94 15.12 8.85
CA HIS A 239 14.08 14.01 8.41
C HIS A 239 13.83 13.01 9.55
N LEU A 240 14.89 12.54 10.21
CA LEU A 240 14.81 11.59 11.33
C LEU A 240 13.99 12.14 12.50
N HIS A 241 14.23 13.39 12.90
CA HIS A 241 13.51 14.05 13.99
C HIS A 241 12.03 14.23 13.67
N SER A 242 11.69 14.68 12.46
CA SER A 242 10.30 14.83 12.04
C SER A 242 9.54 13.51 12.09
N VAL A 243 10.12 12.42 11.57
CA VAL A 243 9.48 11.10 11.60
C VAL A 243 9.37 10.56 13.02
N GLY A 244 10.42 10.71 13.82
CA GLY A 244 10.41 10.30 15.24
C GLY A 244 9.36 11.04 16.06
N ASP A 245 9.19 12.35 15.84
CA ASP A 245 8.19 13.15 16.53
C ASP A 245 6.76 12.83 16.08
N GLN A 246 6.55 12.48 14.81
CA GLN A 246 5.26 11.98 14.31
C GLN A 246 4.88 10.66 14.98
N GLU A 247 5.81 9.73 15.12
CA GLU A 247 5.59 8.46 15.82
C GLU A 247 5.31 8.70 17.31
N ALA A 248 6.10 9.56 17.96
CA ALA A 248 5.90 9.92 19.36
C ALA A 248 4.50 10.53 19.59
N LEU A 249 4.08 11.45 18.72
CA LEU A 249 2.75 12.05 18.77
C LEU A 249 1.64 11.00 18.62
N ARG A 250 1.79 10.07 17.66
CA ARG A 250 0.83 8.96 17.48
C ARG A 250 0.75 8.08 18.73
N GLY A 251 1.89 7.79 19.36
CA GLY A 251 1.98 7.03 20.60
C GLY A 251 1.28 7.70 21.80
N MET A 252 1.17 9.04 21.80
CA MET A 252 0.51 9.81 22.87
C MET A 252 -1.02 9.88 22.74
N LEU A 253 -1.61 9.51 21.58
CA LEU A 253 -3.04 9.68 21.33
C LEU A 253 -3.92 8.92 22.33
N LYS A 254 -3.61 7.64 22.55
CA LYS A 254 -4.42 6.75 23.39
C LYS A 254 -4.53 7.27 24.82
N ASP A 255 -3.41 7.65 25.43
CA ASP A 255 -3.35 8.14 26.80
C ASP A 255 -4.02 9.51 26.96
N ALA A 256 -4.09 10.28 25.87
CA ALA A 256 -4.82 11.54 25.80
C ALA A 256 -6.33 11.38 25.50
N GLY A 257 -6.84 10.15 25.38
CA GLY A 257 -8.24 9.87 25.03
C GLY A 257 -8.60 10.29 23.59
N LEU A 258 -7.61 10.28 22.68
CA LEU A 258 -7.77 10.66 21.28
C LEU A 258 -7.61 9.46 20.35
N VAL A 259 -8.23 9.53 19.18
CA VAL A 259 -8.02 8.60 18.06
C VAL A 259 -7.31 9.26 16.88
N GLY A 260 -7.20 10.58 16.87
CA GLY A 260 -6.46 11.31 15.84
C GLY A 260 -6.09 12.71 16.28
N PHE A 261 -5.17 13.33 15.54
CA PHE A 261 -4.73 14.69 15.77
C PHE A 261 -4.37 15.37 14.43
N VAL A 262 -4.76 16.63 14.28
CA VAL A 262 -4.44 17.46 13.12
C VAL A 262 -3.75 18.73 13.60
N ARG A 263 -2.46 18.89 13.30
CA ARG A 263 -1.67 20.07 13.70
C ARG A 263 -2.24 21.37 13.11
N ASP A 264 -2.22 22.45 13.90
CA ASP A 264 -2.44 23.80 13.38
C ASP A 264 -1.37 24.17 12.33
N GLY A 265 -1.82 24.74 11.21
CA GLY A 265 -0.96 25.05 10.06
C GLY A 265 -0.78 23.90 9.06
N ALA A 266 -1.38 22.72 9.30
CA ALA A 266 -1.31 21.61 8.34
C ALA A 266 -1.95 21.97 6.99
N VAL A 267 -1.36 21.45 5.90
CA VAL A 267 -1.90 21.56 4.53
C VAL A 267 -2.45 20.20 4.13
N LEU A 268 -3.76 20.04 4.31
CA LEU A 268 -4.49 18.81 4.01
C LEU A 268 -4.76 18.58 2.51
N PRO A 269 -5.16 19.59 1.70
CA PRO A 269 -5.47 19.35 0.30
C PRO A 269 -4.21 18.99 -0.51
N ARG A 270 -4.37 18.09 -1.48
CA ARG A 270 -3.31 17.71 -2.40
C ARG A 270 -3.35 18.55 -3.67
N GLN A 271 -2.24 18.57 -4.39
CA GLN A 271 -2.04 19.33 -5.62
C GLN A 271 -3.09 18.98 -6.69
N SER A 272 -3.45 17.70 -6.81
CA SER A 272 -4.51 17.22 -7.70
C SER A 272 -4.98 15.81 -7.30
N GLY A 273 -6.04 15.30 -7.91
CA GLY A 273 -6.48 13.91 -7.71
C GLY A 273 -5.48 12.84 -8.20
N ALA A 274 -4.43 13.22 -8.94
CA ALA A 274 -3.41 12.32 -9.46
C ALA A 274 -2.02 12.55 -8.86
N SER A 275 -1.86 13.54 -7.98
CA SER A 275 -0.59 13.88 -7.33
C SER A 275 -0.82 13.98 -5.83
N ASP A 276 -0.12 13.13 -5.09
CA ASP A 276 -0.13 13.19 -3.64
C ASP A 276 0.80 14.28 -3.10
N LEU A 277 1.30 15.24 -3.89
CA LEU A 277 2.04 16.42 -3.38
C LEU A 277 1.08 17.43 -2.72
N PRO A 278 1.54 18.30 -1.79
CA PRO A 278 0.65 19.26 -1.15
C PRO A 278 0.14 20.30 -2.15
N LEU A 279 -1.07 20.79 -1.94
CA LEU A 279 -1.52 21.99 -2.62
C LEU A 279 -0.58 23.15 -2.25
N SER A 280 -0.24 23.97 -3.24
CA SER A 280 0.70 25.07 -3.04
C SER A 280 0.20 26.07 -1.99
N SER A 281 1.13 26.61 -1.20
CA SER A 281 0.82 27.45 -0.03
C SER A 281 0.10 28.76 -0.37
N ASP A 282 0.18 29.22 -1.61
CA ASP A 282 -0.56 30.37 -2.13
C ASP A 282 -2.06 30.10 -2.32
N LYS A 283 -2.47 28.82 -2.37
CA LYS A 283 -3.86 28.39 -2.59
C LYS A 283 -4.45 27.61 -1.43
N ALA A 284 -3.60 26.94 -0.65
CA ALA A 284 -4.04 26.15 0.49
C ALA A 284 -4.46 27.05 1.66
N ILE A 285 -5.58 26.72 2.30
CA ILE A 285 -5.94 27.28 3.61
C ILE A 285 -5.33 26.37 4.69
N PRO A 286 -4.39 26.87 5.51
CA PRO A 286 -3.82 26.08 6.59
C PRO A 286 -4.88 25.70 7.62
N PHE A 287 -4.84 24.46 8.09
CA PHE A 287 -5.77 23.96 9.08
C PHE A 287 -5.65 24.75 10.39
N LYS A 288 -6.78 25.07 11.02
CA LYS A 288 -6.81 25.78 12.30
C LYS A 288 -7.87 25.20 13.20
N SER A 289 -7.46 24.80 14.39
CA SER A 289 -8.29 24.07 15.34
C SER A 289 -9.33 24.97 16.01
N PRO A 290 -10.56 24.48 16.27
CA PRO A 290 -11.49 25.17 17.14
C PRO A 290 -10.97 25.07 18.58
N LYS A 291 -11.16 26.14 19.37
CA LYS A 291 -10.61 26.25 20.74
C LYS A 291 -11.02 25.08 21.65
N SER A 292 -12.24 24.56 21.51
CA SER A 292 -12.77 23.45 22.33
C SER A 292 -12.03 22.13 22.10
N LEU A 293 -11.57 21.89 20.88
CA LEU A 293 -10.86 20.66 20.49
C LEU A 293 -9.35 20.85 20.39
N SER A 294 -8.84 22.05 20.70
CA SER A 294 -7.41 22.32 20.73
C SER A 294 -6.72 21.50 21.82
N ARG A 295 -5.64 20.83 21.44
CA ARG A 295 -4.78 20.03 22.31
C ARG A 295 -3.32 20.38 22.03
N THR A 296 -2.51 20.32 23.07
CA THR A 296 -1.08 20.65 23.01
C THR A 296 -0.27 19.47 23.53
N PHE A 297 0.76 19.09 22.78
CA PHE A 297 1.72 18.04 23.15
C PHE A 297 3.13 18.62 23.16
N THR A 298 4.04 17.97 23.89
CA THR A 298 5.47 18.29 23.86
C THR A 298 6.19 17.10 23.24
N LEU A 299 6.75 17.30 22.05
CA LEU A 299 7.49 16.30 21.28
C LEU A 299 8.99 16.39 21.56
N PRO A 300 9.73 15.27 21.46
CA PRO A 300 11.15 15.23 21.79
C PRO A 300 12.03 16.22 21.02
N ASN A 301 11.77 16.44 19.72
CA ASN A 301 12.64 17.28 18.88
C ASN A 301 11.95 18.59 18.41
N TYR A 302 10.67 18.52 18.06
CA TYR A 302 9.86 19.66 17.60
C TYR A 302 9.48 20.60 18.77
N GLY A 303 9.47 20.08 20.00
CA GLY A 303 8.99 20.82 21.16
C GLY A 303 7.47 20.88 21.20
N VAL A 304 6.92 22.05 21.52
CA VAL A 304 5.48 22.21 21.73
C VAL A 304 4.74 22.24 20.39
N ILE A 305 3.75 21.37 20.25
CA ILE A 305 2.85 21.28 19.10
C ILE A 305 1.41 21.48 19.55
N THR A 306 0.63 22.25 18.79
CA THR A 306 -0.80 22.49 19.04
C THR A 306 -1.62 22.15 17.80
N GLY A 307 -2.80 21.62 18.00
CA GLY A 307 -3.70 21.21 16.93
C GLY A 307 -5.01 20.66 17.47
N MET A 308 -5.82 20.09 16.59
CA MET A 308 -7.15 19.58 16.92
C MET A 308 -7.00 18.12 17.32
N GLY A 309 -7.35 17.80 18.55
CA GLY A 309 -7.53 16.42 18.97
C GLY A 309 -8.89 15.89 18.51
N ILE A 310 -8.92 14.66 18.00
CA ILE A 310 -10.14 13.91 17.68
C ILE A 310 -10.38 12.94 18.84
N PRO A 311 -11.37 13.19 19.71
CA PRO A 311 -11.61 12.34 20.87
C PRO A 311 -12.09 10.94 20.50
N GLN A 312 -11.87 9.98 21.41
CA GLN A 312 -12.54 8.68 21.35
C GLN A 312 -14.07 8.83 21.38
N GLY A 313 -14.77 7.93 20.70
CA GLY A 313 -16.23 7.96 20.54
C GLY A 313 -16.65 8.13 19.08
N VAL A 314 -17.80 8.77 18.89
CA VAL A 314 -18.41 9.02 17.57
C VAL A 314 -18.23 10.48 17.20
N THR A 315 -17.30 10.75 16.28
CA THR A 315 -17.03 12.11 15.77
C THR A 315 -17.58 12.27 14.36
N LEU A 316 -18.34 13.33 14.12
CA LEU A 316 -18.83 13.69 12.78
C LEU A 316 -18.05 14.89 12.22
N PHE A 317 -17.70 14.81 10.95
CA PHE A 317 -17.35 15.94 10.11
C PHE A 317 -18.53 16.27 9.17
N VAL A 318 -19.13 17.44 9.35
CA VAL A 318 -20.34 17.88 8.64
C VAL A 318 -20.11 19.18 7.88
N GLY A 319 -21.09 19.63 7.09
CA GLY A 319 -21.03 20.87 6.32
C GLY A 319 -21.35 20.69 4.84
N GLY A 320 -21.37 21.80 4.10
CA GLY A 320 -21.73 21.83 2.67
C GLY A 320 -20.78 21.01 1.77
N GLY A 321 -21.25 20.66 0.57
CA GLY A 321 -20.40 20.08 -0.46
C GLY A 321 -19.26 21.03 -0.83
N PHE A 322 -18.04 20.52 -0.99
CA PHE A 322 -16.81 21.29 -1.30
C PHE A 322 -16.23 22.16 -0.18
N HIS A 323 -16.68 22.01 1.08
CA HIS A 323 -16.12 22.74 2.23
C HIS A 323 -14.93 22.02 2.92
N GLY A 324 -14.45 20.90 2.38
CA GLY A 324 -13.23 20.23 2.86
C GLY A 324 -13.41 18.99 3.75
N LYS A 325 -14.64 18.49 3.94
CA LYS A 325 -14.93 17.29 4.78
C LYS A 325 -14.11 16.06 4.39
N SER A 326 -14.25 15.59 3.15
CA SER A 326 -13.50 14.43 2.65
C SER A 326 -12.00 14.71 2.55
N THR A 327 -11.57 15.98 2.47
CA THR A 327 -10.15 16.34 2.54
C THR A 327 -9.57 16.07 3.92
N VAL A 328 -10.31 16.41 4.98
CA VAL A 328 -9.90 16.09 6.36
C VAL A 328 -9.87 14.58 6.56
N LEU A 329 -10.93 13.86 6.15
CA LEU A 329 -10.99 12.42 6.32
C LEU A 329 -9.86 11.70 5.56
N LYS A 330 -9.59 12.09 4.30
CA LYS A 330 -8.46 11.55 3.53
C LYS A 330 -7.11 11.78 4.19
N ALA A 331 -6.91 12.93 4.85
CA ALA A 331 -5.67 13.19 5.59
C ALA A 331 -5.57 12.28 6.84
N LEU A 332 -6.69 12.02 7.52
CA LEU A 332 -6.74 11.10 8.67
C LEU A 332 -6.57 9.64 8.26
N GLU A 333 -7.11 9.23 7.12
CA GLU A 333 -6.96 7.88 6.55
C GLU A 333 -5.49 7.48 6.40
N VAL A 334 -4.65 8.39 5.91
CA VAL A 334 -3.20 8.17 5.77
C VAL A 334 -2.39 8.63 6.98
N GLY A 335 -3.03 9.21 8.01
CA GLY A 335 -2.40 9.57 9.29
C GLY A 335 -1.89 8.37 10.11
N VAL A 336 -2.23 7.17 9.66
CA VAL A 336 -1.67 5.90 10.13
C VAL A 336 -0.21 5.71 9.71
N TYR A 337 0.26 6.46 8.71
CA TYR A 337 1.65 6.49 8.26
C TYR A 337 2.34 7.80 8.67
N ASN A 338 3.66 7.75 8.80
CA ASN A 338 4.48 8.95 8.89
C ASN A 338 4.62 9.59 7.51
N HIS A 339 4.80 10.92 7.46
CA HIS A 339 4.96 11.67 6.23
C HIS A 339 6.35 12.32 6.17
N VAL A 340 6.86 12.55 4.97
CA VAL A 340 8.08 13.33 4.78
C VAL A 340 7.92 14.75 5.32
N PRO A 341 9.00 15.39 5.82
CA PRO A 341 8.98 16.81 6.11
C PRO A 341 8.46 17.62 4.90
N SER A 342 7.67 18.67 5.18
CA SER A 342 7.05 19.53 4.16
C SER A 342 5.96 18.88 3.30
N ASP A 343 5.46 17.70 3.69
CA ASP A 343 4.27 17.10 3.05
C ASP A 343 2.98 17.92 3.28
N GLY A 344 2.95 18.74 4.32
CA GLY A 344 1.77 19.46 4.79
C GLY A 344 0.94 18.65 5.78
N ARG A 345 0.97 17.30 5.70
CA ARG A 345 0.32 16.39 6.65
C ARG A 345 1.29 15.82 7.67
N GLU A 346 2.54 16.31 7.74
CA GLU A 346 3.38 15.99 8.89
C GLU A 346 2.66 16.42 10.18
N PHE A 347 2.58 15.50 11.15
CA PHE A 347 1.80 15.63 12.39
C PHE A 347 0.27 15.63 12.21
N VAL A 348 -0.24 15.13 11.08
CA VAL A 348 -1.58 14.57 11.00
C VAL A 348 -1.46 13.09 11.32
N VAL A 349 -1.82 12.71 12.55
CA VAL A 349 -1.68 11.33 13.02
C VAL A 349 -3.02 10.73 13.37
N MET A 350 -3.13 9.43 13.15
CA MET A 350 -4.33 8.63 13.44
C MET A 350 -3.92 7.41 14.25
N ASP A 351 -4.86 6.88 15.03
CA ASP A 351 -4.80 5.55 15.63
C ASP A 351 -4.21 4.53 14.63
N PRO A 352 -3.12 3.83 14.97
CA PRO A 352 -2.46 2.91 14.03
C PRO A 352 -3.37 1.77 13.55
N ASN A 353 -4.40 1.40 14.32
CA ASN A 353 -5.40 0.40 13.92
C ASN A 353 -6.69 1.04 13.37
N ALA A 354 -6.63 2.28 12.85
CA ALA A 354 -7.75 2.88 12.14
C ALA A 354 -7.93 2.23 10.75
N ALA A 355 -9.16 1.82 10.45
CA ALA A 355 -9.57 1.19 9.20
C ALA A 355 -10.58 2.07 8.44
N LYS A 356 -10.29 2.36 7.17
CA LYS A 356 -11.24 2.97 6.23
C LYS A 356 -12.26 1.94 5.78
N ILE A 357 -13.54 2.24 6.01
CA ILE A 357 -14.67 1.41 5.62
C ILE A 357 -15.44 2.11 4.50
N ARG A 358 -15.82 1.32 3.49
CA ARG A 358 -16.69 1.71 2.38
C ARG A 358 -17.50 0.52 1.90
N SER A 359 -18.49 0.75 1.04
CA SER A 359 -19.19 -0.31 0.32
C SER A 359 -18.37 -0.83 -0.85
N GLU A 360 -18.54 -2.13 -1.14
CA GLU A 360 -17.82 -2.87 -2.18
C GLU A 360 -18.77 -3.85 -2.87
N ASP A 361 -19.60 -3.33 -3.77
CA ASP A 361 -20.49 -4.17 -4.57
C ASP A 361 -19.70 -5.26 -5.32
N SER A 362 -20.26 -6.46 -5.33
CA SER A 362 -19.75 -7.64 -6.04
C SER A 362 -18.44 -8.26 -5.53
N ARG A 363 -17.92 -7.83 -4.37
CA ARG A 363 -16.83 -8.56 -3.71
C ARG A 363 -17.32 -9.90 -3.17
N SER A 364 -16.41 -10.86 -3.04
CA SER A 364 -16.68 -12.09 -2.29
C SER A 364 -16.57 -11.86 -0.79
N VAL A 365 -17.38 -12.61 -0.03
CA VAL A 365 -17.34 -12.71 1.43
C VAL A 365 -17.42 -14.19 1.78
N VAL A 366 -16.62 -14.64 2.77
CA VAL A 366 -16.54 -16.06 3.14
C VAL A 366 -16.59 -16.22 4.66
N CYS A 367 -17.58 -16.98 5.12
CA CYS A 367 -17.81 -17.39 6.50
C CYS A 367 -17.78 -16.24 7.53
N THR A 368 -18.26 -15.05 7.18
CA THR A 368 -18.23 -13.86 8.05
C THR A 368 -19.54 -13.73 8.83
N ASP A 369 -19.46 -13.50 10.14
CA ASP A 369 -20.64 -13.22 10.97
C ASP A 369 -21.08 -11.76 10.81
N ILE A 370 -22.09 -11.51 9.98
CA ILE A 370 -22.64 -10.18 9.73
C ILE A 370 -23.97 -9.96 10.46
N SER A 371 -24.33 -10.85 11.39
CA SER A 371 -25.63 -10.87 12.08
C SER A 371 -25.89 -9.60 12.91
N ALA A 372 -24.84 -8.90 13.32
CA ALA A 372 -24.92 -7.61 13.98
C ALA A 372 -25.61 -6.53 13.12
N PHE A 373 -25.55 -6.66 11.79
CA PHE A 373 -26.12 -5.70 10.85
C PHE A 373 -27.17 -6.29 9.92
N ILE A 374 -27.09 -7.59 9.62
CA ILE A 374 -27.93 -8.23 8.60
C ILE A 374 -28.54 -9.49 9.21
N ASP A 375 -29.86 -9.56 9.24
CA ASP A 375 -30.61 -10.72 9.71
C ASP A 375 -31.76 -11.05 8.74
N ASN A 376 -32.36 -12.24 8.82
CA ASN A 376 -33.56 -12.61 8.06
C ASN A 376 -33.44 -12.41 6.53
N LEU A 377 -32.27 -12.72 5.96
CA LEU A 377 -32.05 -12.64 4.52
C LEU A 377 -33.04 -13.54 3.75
N PRO A 378 -33.40 -13.16 2.50
CA PRO A 378 -34.16 -14.02 1.61
C PRO A 378 -33.55 -15.43 1.50
N PHE A 379 -34.40 -16.44 1.37
CA PHE A 379 -34.00 -17.86 1.34
C PHE A 379 -33.34 -18.38 2.63
N LYS A 380 -33.45 -17.64 3.75
CA LYS A 380 -32.90 -18.03 5.06
C LYS A 380 -31.39 -18.30 5.01
N GLN A 381 -30.67 -17.48 4.26
CA GLN A 381 -29.21 -17.53 4.29
C GLN A 381 -28.71 -17.26 5.72
N ASP A 382 -27.71 -18.03 6.13
CA ASP A 382 -27.10 -17.91 7.45
C ASP A 382 -26.24 -16.63 7.50
N THR A 383 -26.60 -15.71 8.39
CA THR A 383 -25.89 -14.44 8.59
C THR A 383 -24.78 -14.53 9.63
N THR A 384 -24.73 -15.60 10.43
CA THR A 384 -23.64 -15.90 11.38
C THR A 384 -22.42 -16.50 10.68
N ARG A 385 -22.63 -17.09 9.50
CA ARG A 385 -21.60 -17.70 8.63
C ARG A 385 -21.75 -17.26 7.18
N PHE A 386 -22.02 -15.98 6.98
CA PHE A 386 -22.38 -15.44 5.67
C PHE A 386 -21.29 -15.66 4.63
N SER A 387 -21.68 -16.19 3.48
CA SER A 387 -20.80 -16.43 2.34
C SER A 387 -21.51 -16.09 1.04
N THR A 388 -20.87 -15.31 0.17
CA THR A 388 -21.37 -14.96 -1.16
C THR A 388 -20.21 -14.66 -2.11
N ALA A 389 -20.41 -14.94 -3.40
CA ALA A 389 -19.48 -14.53 -4.46
C ALA A 389 -19.79 -13.12 -5.02
N ASP A 390 -20.94 -12.55 -4.64
CA ASP A 390 -21.49 -11.30 -5.16
C ASP A 390 -22.24 -10.57 -4.04
N ALA A 391 -21.50 -9.89 -3.16
CA ALA A 391 -22.08 -9.13 -2.07
C ALA A 391 -22.75 -7.83 -2.58
N SER A 392 -23.89 -7.47 -1.99
CA SER A 392 -24.49 -6.14 -2.17
C SER A 392 -23.73 -5.08 -1.37
N GLY A 393 -24.01 -3.79 -1.61
CA GLY A 393 -23.34 -2.69 -0.92
C GLY A 393 -23.44 -2.76 0.60
N SER A 394 -24.61 -3.10 1.13
CA SER A 394 -24.83 -3.20 2.58
C SER A 394 -24.16 -4.43 3.19
N THR A 395 -24.22 -5.58 2.50
CA THR A 395 -23.61 -6.84 2.99
C THR A 395 -22.09 -6.81 2.89
N SER A 396 -21.53 -6.19 1.84
CA SER A 396 -20.10 -5.95 1.71
C SER A 396 -19.59 -4.97 2.76
N GLN A 397 -20.33 -3.89 3.03
CA GLN A 397 -19.95 -2.93 4.07
C GLN A 397 -20.05 -3.52 5.48
N ALA A 398 -21.10 -4.32 5.77
CA ALA A 398 -21.21 -5.07 7.01
C ALA A 398 -20.02 -6.02 7.20
N ALA A 399 -19.70 -6.81 6.16
CA ALA A 399 -18.55 -7.71 6.18
C ALA A 399 -17.23 -6.94 6.39
N ASN A 400 -17.04 -5.81 5.71
CA ASN A 400 -15.83 -4.98 5.83
C ASN A 400 -15.61 -4.50 7.28
N ILE A 401 -16.68 -4.09 7.98
CA ILE A 401 -16.60 -3.70 9.40
C ILE A 401 -16.19 -4.91 10.25
N ILE A 402 -16.91 -6.03 10.13
CA ILE A 402 -16.64 -7.22 10.96
C ILE A 402 -15.22 -7.76 10.71
N GLU A 403 -14.80 -7.81 9.45
CA GLU A 403 -13.46 -8.23 9.04
C GLU A 403 -12.36 -7.34 9.64
N ALA A 404 -12.58 -6.01 9.69
CA ALA A 404 -11.64 -5.09 10.32
C ALA A 404 -11.59 -5.26 11.85
N LEU A 405 -12.76 -5.44 12.48
CA LEU A 405 -12.87 -5.69 13.93
C LEU A 405 -12.18 -6.99 14.33
N GLU A 406 -12.32 -8.04 13.52
CA GLU A 406 -11.71 -9.36 13.75
C GLU A 406 -10.19 -9.29 13.89
N VAL A 407 -9.54 -8.40 13.14
CA VAL A 407 -8.08 -8.22 13.19
C VAL A 407 -7.64 -7.03 14.05
N GLY A 408 -8.55 -6.52 14.87
CA GLY A 408 -8.26 -5.56 15.94
C GLY A 408 -8.30 -4.10 15.52
N ALA A 409 -9.14 -3.72 14.55
CA ALA A 409 -9.39 -2.31 14.29
C ALA A 409 -10.01 -1.62 15.52
N THR A 410 -9.45 -0.48 15.92
CA THR A 410 -9.92 0.31 17.08
C THR A 410 -10.60 1.63 16.70
N THR A 411 -10.51 2.03 15.44
CA THR A 411 -11.23 3.19 14.90
C THR A 411 -11.71 2.92 13.47
N LEU A 412 -12.96 3.28 13.18
CA LEU A 412 -13.52 3.22 11.82
C LEU A 412 -13.59 4.60 11.20
N LEU A 413 -13.06 4.75 9.99
CA LEU A 413 -13.16 5.96 9.17
C LEU A 413 -14.21 5.72 8.08
N ILE A 414 -15.24 6.54 8.02
CA ILE A 414 -16.41 6.32 7.13
C ILE A 414 -16.74 7.61 6.38
N ASP A 415 -16.89 7.53 5.06
CA ASP A 415 -17.39 8.65 4.23
C ASP A 415 -18.74 8.28 3.63
N GLU A 416 -19.79 9.06 3.93
CA GLU A 416 -21.15 8.86 3.42
C GLU A 416 -21.16 8.68 1.88
N ASP A 417 -20.33 9.43 1.16
CA ASP A 417 -20.27 9.40 -0.31
C ASP A 417 -19.80 8.06 -0.89
N THR A 418 -19.17 7.20 -0.07
CA THR A 418 -18.64 5.89 -0.47
C THR A 418 -19.33 4.71 0.22
N CYS A 419 -20.43 4.98 0.94
CA CYS A 419 -21.16 3.96 1.69
C CYS A 419 -22.48 3.57 1.02
N ALA A 420 -23.01 2.42 1.41
CA ALA A 420 -24.37 2.04 1.07
C ALA A 420 -25.36 2.84 1.92
N THR A 421 -26.19 3.69 1.29
CA THR A 421 -27.12 4.59 2.01
C THR A 421 -28.05 3.84 2.97
N ASN A 422 -28.60 2.71 2.52
CA ASN A 422 -29.48 1.84 3.31
C ASN A 422 -28.77 1.16 4.50
N PHE A 423 -27.44 1.09 4.47
CA PHE A 423 -26.65 0.64 5.60
C PHE A 423 -26.39 1.78 6.59
N MET A 424 -26.20 3.01 6.10
CA MET A 424 -25.88 4.15 6.96
C MET A 424 -27.09 4.63 7.77
N ILE A 425 -28.25 4.73 7.14
CA ILE A 425 -29.48 5.25 7.76
C ILE A 425 -30.71 4.48 7.29
N ARG A 426 -31.80 4.67 8.03
CA ARG A 426 -33.14 4.30 7.58
C ARG A 426 -34.13 5.36 8.03
N ASP A 427 -34.70 6.09 7.08
CA ASP A 427 -35.61 7.18 7.42
C ASP A 427 -36.94 6.67 8.01
N TRP A 428 -37.59 7.53 8.80
CA TRP A 428 -38.80 7.18 9.54
C TRP A 428 -39.99 6.82 8.63
N LYS A 429 -40.09 7.37 7.41
CA LYS A 429 -41.20 7.05 6.49
C LYS A 429 -41.04 5.64 5.95
N MET A 430 -39.82 5.25 5.61
CA MET A 430 -39.53 3.89 5.18
C MET A 430 -39.81 2.87 6.29
N GLN A 431 -39.53 3.22 7.55
CA GLN A 431 -39.86 2.36 8.70
C GLN A 431 -41.37 2.18 8.91
N GLN A 432 -42.19 3.19 8.57
CA GLN A 432 -43.65 3.06 8.62
C GLN A 432 -44.22 2.18 7.50
N LEU A 433 -43.61 2.24 6.30
CA LEU A 433 -44.06 1.47 5.15
C LEU A 433 -43.62 0.00 5.21
N VAL A 434 -42.37 -0.25 5.58
CA VAL A 434 -41.76 -1.58 5.60
C VAL A 434 -41.57 -2.01 7.05
N ALA A 435 -42.40 -2.96 7.48
CA ALA A 435 -42.35 -3.51 8.83
C ALA A 435 -40.94 -4.05 9.19
N LYS A 436 -40.58 -3.97 10.48
CA LYS A 436 -39.23 -4.32 10.96
C LYS A 436 -38.84 -5.77 10.62
N ASP A 437 -39.79 -6.70 10.68
CA ASP A 437 -39.62 -8.12 10.35
C ASP A 437 -39.38 -8.37 8.85
N LYS A 438 -39.59 -7.36 8.00
CA LYS A 438 -39.40 -7.42 6.55
C LYS A 438 -38.20 -6.62 6.04
N GLU A 439 -37.48 -5.95 6.94
CA GLU A 439 -36.23 -5.27 6.64
C GLU A 439 -35.06 -6.03 7.28
N PRO A 440 -34.24 -6.73 6.49
CA PRO A 440 -33.11 -7.50 7.02
C PRO A 440 -31.98 -6.63 7.56
N ILE A 441 -31.92 -5.34 7.18
CA ILE A 441 -30.79 -4.46 7.51
C ILE A 441 -31.05 -3.68 8.80
N THR A 442 -30.15 -3.86 9.77
CA THR A 442 -29.96 -2.98 10.92
C THR A 442 -28.94 -1.90 10.55
N PRO A 443 -29.35 -0.62 10.42
CA PRO A 443 -28.45 0.44 9.97
C PRO A 443 -27.35 0.74 10.99
N PHE A 444 -26.17 1.17 10.51
CA PHE A 444 -25.00 1.49 11.33
C PHE A 444 -25.29 2.52 12.42
N ILE A 445 -26.12 3.53 12.11
CA ILE A 445 -26.56 4.53 13.11
C ILE A 445 -27.17 3.90 14.36
N SER A 446 -27.78 2.72 14.27
CA SER A 446 -28.39 2.01 15.42
C SER A 446 -27.37 1.28 16.28
N LYS A 447 -26.18 0.97 15.73
CA LYS A 447 -25.13 0.16 16.34
C LYS A 447 -23.90 0.96 16.76
N VAL A 448 -23.67 2.15 16.20
CA VAL A 448 -22.42 2.91 16.38
C VAL A 448 -22.08 3.20 17.84
N GLN A 449 -23.07 3.52 18.68
CA GLN A 449 -22.84 3.74 20.12
C GLN A 449 -22.59 2.43 20.88
N ALA A 450 -23.26 1.33 20.50
CA ALA A 450 -22.99 0.02 21.09
C ALA A 450 -21.57 -0.47 20.73
N LEU A 451 -21.13 -0.24 19.50
CA LEU A 451 -19.78 -0.53 19.04
C LEU A 451 -18.74 0.20 19.91
N TYR A 452 -18.93 1.50 20.13
CA TYR A 452 -18.02 2.27 20.99
C TYR A 452 -18.07 1.81 22.44
N LYS A 453 -19.26 1.74 23.05
CA LYS A 453 -19.41 1.45 24.49
C LYS A 453 -19.02 0.03 24.88
N GLN A 454 -19.23 -0.96 24.00
CA GLN A 454 -18.97 -2.37 24.31
C GLN A 454 -17.64 -2.88 23.78
N ARG A 455 -17.17 -2.36 22.64
CA ARG A 455 -15.93 -2.83 22.00
C ARG A 455 -14.80 -1.80 22.06
N GLY A 456 -15.05 -0.58 22.54
CA GLY A 456 -14.06 0.49 22.60
C GLY A 456 -13.66 1.02 21.22
N VAL A 457 -14.45 0.73 20.18
CA VAL A 457 -14.12 1.10 18.80
C VAL A 457 -14.76 2.43 18.45
N SER A 458 -13.93 3.43 18.17
CA SER A 458 -14.38 4.77 17.81
C SER A 458 -14.80 4.84 16.34
N SER A 459 -15.57 5.86 15.98
CA SER A 459 -15.98 6.12 14.60
C SER A 459 -15.80 7.59 14.24
N VAL A 460 -15.12 7.85 13.13
CA VAL A 460 -14.98 9.18 12.54
C VAL A 460 -15.69 9.18 11.20
N LEU A 461 -16.79 9.93 11.11
CA LEU A 461 -17.69 9.91 9.96
C LEU A 461 -17.72 11.25 9.25
N VAL A 462 -17.61 11.26 7.92
CA VAL A 462 -18.02 12.40 7.09
C VAL A 462 -19.49 12.22 6.72
N ILE A 463 -20.32 13.18 7.10
CA ILE A 463 -21.76 13.19 6.84
C ILE A 463 -22.16 14.51 6.17
N GLY A 464 -22.86 14.44 5.05
CA GLY A 464 -23.42 15.57 4.30
C GLY A 464 -24.95 15.55 4.20
N GLY A 465 -25.58 14.37 4.20
CA GLY A 465 -27.02 14.21 3.97
C GLY A 465 -27.81 13.65 5.16
N ALA A 466 -27.14 13.02 6.13
CA ALA A 466 -27.78 12.26 7.20
C ALA A 466 -27.75 12.93 8.59
N GLY A 467 -28.65 13.90 8.81
CA GLY A 467 -28.73 14.64 10.09
C GLY A 467 -29.08 13.80 11.33
N ASP A 468 -29.67 12.61 11.17
CA ASP A 468 -30.04 11.72 12.27
C ASP A 468 -28.84 11.34 13.16
N TYR A 469 -27.62 11.34 12.59
CA TYR A 469 -26.40 11.05 13.32
C TYR A 469 -26.09 12.04 14.46
N PHE A 470 -26.68 13.24 14.46
CA PHE A 470 -26.54 14.19 15.58
C PHE A 470 -27.00 13.59 16.92
N SER A 471 -28.01 12.72 16.89
CA SER A 471 -28.53 12.04 18.09
C SER A 471 -27.47 11.15 18.73
N VAL A 472 -26.61 10.52 17.93
CA VAL A 472 -25.67 9.47 18.37
C VAL A 472 -24.21 9.93 18.39
N ALA A 473 -23.89 11.11 17.86
CA ALA A 473 -22.52 11.63 17.87
C ALA A 473 -22.09 12.18 19.23
N ASP A 474 -20.85 11.96 19.63
CA ASP A 474 -20.25 12.60 20.81
C ASP A 474 -19.70 13.99 20.45
N HIS A 475 -19.18 14.14 19.22
CA HIS A 475 -18.64 15.39 18.70
C HIS A 475 -19.13 15.66 17.27
N VAL A 476 -19.49 16.91 16.97
CA VAL A 476 -19.90 17.34 15.63
C VAL A 476 -19.07 18.54 15.21
N ILE A 477 -18.24 18.33 14.20
CA ILE A 477 -17.31 19.33 13.66
C ILE A 477 -17.79 19.74 12.27
N MET A 478 -18.27 20.97 12.14
CA MET A 478 -18.67 21.52 10.85
C MET A 478 -17.47 22.11 10.12
N MET A 479 -17.23 21.63 8.91
CA MET A 479 -16.31 22.26 7.96
C MET A 479 -17.06 23.37 7.22
N ASP A 480 -16.61 24.60 7.38
CA ASP A 480 -17.13 25.77 6.70
C ASP A 480 -15.98 26.53 6.06
N SER A 481 -15.98 26.64 4.72
CA SER A 481 -14.93 27.33 3.97
C SER A 481 -13.52 26.83 4.34
N TYR A 482 -13.39 25.51 4.50
CA TYR A 482 -12.16 24.79 4.88
C TYR A 482 -11.71 24.97 6.34
N GLU A 483 -12.48 25.66 7.17
CA GLU A 483 -12.22 25.82 8.60
C GLU A 483 -13.14 24.91 9.45
N PRO A 484 -12.59 24.16 10.43
CA PRO A 484 -13.39 23.37 11.36
C PRO A 484 -14.01 24.24 12.47
N ARG A 485 -15.28 23.98 12.78
CA ARG A 485 -15.99 24.56 13.92
C ARG A 485 -16.65 23.46 14.72
N ASP A 486 -16.44 23.46 16.03
CA ASP A 486 -17.18 22.57 16.93
C ASP A 486 -18.61 23.12 17.07
N VAL A 487 -19.58 22.37 16.54
CA VAL A 487 -21.01 22.68 16.57
C VAL A 487 -21.80 21.61 17.32
N THR A 488 -21.13 20.92 18.25
CA THR A 488 -21.71 19.80 18.99
C THR A 488 -22.96 20.21 19.75
N THR A 489 -22.95 21.39 20.39
CA THR A 489 -24.09 21.88 21.19
C THR A 489 -25.30 22.17 20.29
N GLU A 490 -25.07 22.82 19.16
CA GLU A 490 -26.08 23.15 18.17
C GLU A 490 -26.69 21.89 17.55
N ALA A 491 -25.85 20.92 17.17
CA ALA A 491 -26.28 19.64 16.63
C ALA A 491 -27.15 18.85 17.63
N LYS A 492 -26.75 18.82 18.92
CA LYS A 492 -27.53 18.18 19.98
C LYS A 492 -28.86 18.89 20.25
N LYS A 493 -28.89 20.22 20.17
CA LYS A 493 -30.14 20.98 20.26
C LYS A 493 -31.10 20.60 19.14
N ILE A 494 -30.63 20.58 17.88
CA ILE A 494 -31.44 20.16 16.73
C ILE A 494 -31.96 18.73 16.93
N ALA A 495 -31.11 17.79 17.34
CA ALA A 495 -31.52 16.41 17.59
C ALA A 495 -32.64 16.30 18.64
N SER A 496 -32.60 17.13 19.69
CA SER A 496 -33.62 17.14 20.75
C SER A 496 -34.99 17.68 20.32
N GLU A 497 -35.06 18.42 19.21
CA GLU A 497 -36.31 18.91 18.61
C GLU A 497 -37.00 17.85 17.73
N HIS A 498 -36.34 16.71 17.51
CA HIS A 498 -36.81 15.60 16.68
C HIS A 498 -36.92 14.29 17.48
N GLY A 499 -37.54 13.27 16.89
CA GLY A 499 -37.71 11.97 17.55
C GLY A 499 -36.36 11.27 17.76
N GLU A 500 -36.23 10.57 18.90
CA GLU A 500 -35.01 9.83 19.21
C GLU A 500 -34.76 8.71 18.19
N ILE A 501 -33.49 8.58 17.78
CA ILE A 501 -33.03 7.42 17.03
C ILE A 501 -32.80 6.26 18.00
N ARG A 502 -33.57 5.19 17.83
CA ARG A 502 -33.41 3.97 18.63
C ARG A 502 -31.99 3.43 18.47
N GLN A 503 -31.27 3.34 19.58
CA GLN A 503 -30.00 2.63 19.66
C GLN A 503 -30.23 1.21 20.16
N ASP A 504 -29.47 0.26 19.61
CA ASP A 504 -29.39 -1.06 20.19
C ASP A 504 -28.51 -1.02 21.44
N ALA A 505 -28.92 -1.75 22.47
CA ALA A 505 -28.13 -1.85 23.70
C ALA A 505 -26.84 -2.66 23.49
N GLU A 506 -26.86 -3.59 22.54
CA GLU A 506 -25.76 -4.51 22.25
C GLU A 506 -25.31 -4.43 20.79
N PHE A 507 -24.00 -4.48 20.59
CA PHE A 507 -23.44 -4.55 19.23
C PHE A 507 -23.72 -5.92 18.61
N GLY A 508 -23.52 -6.98 19.39
CA GLY A 508 -23.49 -8.37 18.95
C GLY A 508 -22.09 -8.97 19.08
N GLU A 509 -21.99 -10.28 18.91
CA GLU A 509 -20.72 -11.00 18.79
C GLU A 509 -20.30 -11.14 17.33
N PHE A 510 -19.01 -11.38 17.10
CA PHE A 510 -18.53 -11.88 15.82
C PHE A 510 -17.58 -13.04 16.09
N ASN A 511 -17.70 -14.09 15.30
CA ASN A 511 -16.94 -15.32 15.50
C ASN A 511 -15.60 -15.24 14.75
N PRO A 512 -14.46 -15.45 15.43
CA PRO A 512 -13.16 -15.54 14.77
C PRO A 512 -13.15 -16.66 13.72
N ARG A 513 -12.52 -16.40 12.58
CA ARG A 513 -12.45 -17.32 11.46
C ARG A 513 -11.08 -17.96 11.36
N ILE A 514 -11.09 -19.25 11.04
CA ILE A 514 -9.93 -20.10 10.81
C ILE A 514 -9.69 -20.21 9.30
N PRO A 515 -8.64 -19.57 8.75
CA PRO A 515 -8.25 -19.76 7.36
C PRO A 515 -7.75 -21.17 7.08
N LEU A 516 -8.21 -21.73 5.97
CA LEU A 516 -7.84 -23.06 5.51
C LEU A 516 -6.92 -22.94 4.30
N GLY A 517 -5.70 -23.49 4.41
CA GLY A 517 -4.63 -23.31 3.42
C GLY A 517 -4.99 -23.72 1.98
N ARG A 518 -5.99 -24.60 1.79
CA ARG A 518 -6.50 -25.00 0.46
C ARG A 518 -7.06 -23.84 -0.35
N GLY A 519 -7.69 -22.85 0.29
CA GLY A 519 -8.28 -21.69 -0.40
C GLY A 519 -7.25 -20.66 -0.88
N PHE A 520 -6.00 -20.83 -0.47
CA PHE A 520 -4.87 -19.97 -0.82
C PHE A 520 -3.87 -20.69 -1.71
N GLU A 521 -4.17 -21.90 -2.18
CA GLU A 521 -3.36 -22.58 -3.18
C GLU A 521 -3.41 -21.82 -4.50
N VAL A 522 -2.24 -21.59 -5.10
CA VAL A 522 -2.12 -20.90 -6.37
C VAL A 522 -1.59 -21.86 -7.43
N ASN A 523 -2.33 -21.96 -8.53
CA ASN A 523 -1.86 -22.54 -9.78
C ASN A 523 -1.57 -21.39 -10.74
N GLY A 524 -0.32 -21.25 -11.19
CA GLY A 524 0.10 -20.17 -12.07
C GLY A 524 0.92 -19.08 -11.38
N LYS A 525 0.92 -17.87 -11.95
CA LYS A 525 1.75 -16.75 -11.47
C LYS A 525 0.99 -15.87 -10.49
N VAL A 526 1.71 -15.31 -9.52
CA VAL A 526 1.23 -14.22 -8.67
C VAL A 526 1.91 -12.93 -9.10
N VAL A 527 1.12 -11.93 -9.52
CA VAL A 527 1.63 -10.68 -10.09
C VAL A 527 0.83 -9.49 -9.58
N SER A 528 1.49 -8.58 -8.85
CA SER A 528 0.93 -7.29 -8.44
C SER A 528 0.85 -6.31 -9.62
N ARG A 529 -0.23 -5.52 -9.72
CA ARG A 529 -0.42 -4.48 -10.73
C ARG A 529 -0.91 -3.18 -10.08
N GLY A 530 -0.03 -2.17 -10.05
CA GLY A 530 -0.35 -0.86 -9.46
C GLY A 530 -0.71 -0.96 -7.98
N LEU A 531 -1.66 -0.11 -7.54
CA LEU A 531 -2.13 -0.03 -6.15
C LEU A 531 -3.31 -0.94 -5.82
N GLY A 532 -4.05 -1.41 -6.82
CA GLY A 532 -5.39 -1.96 -6.59
C GLY A 532 -5.60 -3.39 -7.06
N LYS A 533 -4.58 -4.11 -7.53
CA LYS A 533 -4.82 -5.43 -8.14
C LYS A 533 -3.67 -6.41 -7.97
N ILE A 534 -4.01 -7.65 -7.64
CA ILE A 534 -3.10 -8.80 -7.67
C ILE A 534 -3.72 -9.86 -8.56
N GLN A 535 -3.00 -10.28 -9.60
CA GLN A 535 -3.32 -11.53 -10.29
C GLN A 535 -2.80 -12.68 -9.43
N TYR A 536 -3.70 -13.54 -8.95
CA TYR A 536 -3.37 -14.68 -8.09
C TYR A 536 -3.73 -15.98 -8.81
N GLY A 537 -2.80 -16.49 -9.63
CA GLY A 537 -3.07 -17.60 -10.54
C GLY A 537 -4.07 -17.21 -11.61
N GLU A 538 -5.22 -17.87 -11.61
CA GLU A 538 -6.32 -17.63 -12.56
C GLU A 538 -7.37 -16.63 -12.04
N VAL A 539 -7.25 -16.15 -10.80
CA VAL A 539 -8.18 -15.18 -10.21
C VAL A 539 -7.54 -13.81 -10.04
N ASP A 540 -8.35 -12.77 -10.18
CA ASP A 540 -7.97 -11.41 -9.87
C ASP A 540 -8.46 -11.04 -8.47
N LEU A 541 -7.53 -10.65 -7.60
CA LEU A 541 -7.78 -10.04 -6.31
C LEU A 541 -7.79 -8.52 -6.47
N ASP A 542 -8.96 -7.91 -6.25
CA ASP A 542 -9.18 -6.48 -6.30
C ASP A 542 -8.98 -5.86 -4.91
N LEU A 543 -8.10 -4.87 -4.83
CA LEU A 543 -7.77 -4.09 -3.63
C LEU A 543 -8.07 -2.60 -3.81
N SER A 544 -8.74 -2.20 -4.89
CA SER A 544 -9.02 -0.80 -5.21
C SER A 544 -9.84 -0.07 -4.14
N ALA A 545 -10.62 -0.82 -3.35
CA ALA A 545 -11.40 -0.30 -2.23
C ALA A 545 -10.64 -0.27 -0.88
N VAL A 546 -9.41 -0.81 -0.84
CA VAL A 546 -8.53 -0.76 0.34
C VAL A 546 -7.68 0.51 0.25
N GLU A 547 -8.31 1.66 0.48
CA GLU A 547 -7.78 3.00 0.17
C GLU A 547 -6.55 3.41 0.98
N GLN A 548 -6.23 2.68 2.06
CA GLN A 548 -5.04 2.89 2.89
C GLN A 548 -3.79 2.16 2.36
N ILE A 549 -3.88 1.48 1.21
CA ILE A 549 -2.72 1.05 0.43
C ILE A 549 -2.23 2.23 -0.41
N VAL A 550 -1.01 2.70 -0.13
CA VAL A 550 -0.48 3.95 -0.68
C VAL A 550 0.70 3.73 -1.64
N GLU A 551 1.32 2.54 -1.63
CA GLU A 551 2.44 2.21 -2.52
C GLU A 551 2.26 0.87 -3.27
N PRO A 552 2.65 0.76 -4.56
CA PRO A 552 2.57 -0.50 -5.30
C PRO A 552 3.41 -1.62 -4.68
N SER A 553 4.47 -1.27 -3.95
CA SER A 553 5.33 -2.23 -3.25
C SER A 553 4.67 -2.80 -2.00
N GLN A 554 3.66 -2.14 -1.42
CA GLN A 554 2.79 -2.78 -0.43
C GLN A 554 1.96 -3.89 -1.08
N VAL A 555 1.38 -3.65 -2.27
CA VAL A 555 0.63 -4.67 -3.02
C VAL A 555 1.50 -5.88 -3.36
N ARG A 556 2.76 -5.64 -3.73
CA ARG A 556 3.73 -6.73 -3.97
C ARG A 556 4.02 -7.53 -2.70
N THR A 557 4.23 -6.83 -1.59
CA THR A 557 4.46 -7.46 -0.29
C THR A 557 3.24 -8.27 0.16
N ILE A 558 2.02 -7.74 -0.03
CA ILE A 558 0.76 -8.44 0.24
C ILE A 558 0.65 -9.73 -0.58
N ALA A 559 0.98 -9.66 -1.88
CA ALA A 559 0.88 -10.82 -2.78
C ALA A 559 1.78 -11.98 -2.34
N ASP A 560 2.99 -11.69 -1.87
CA ASP A 560 3.93 -12.70 -1.37
C ASP A 560 3.59 -13.12 0.08
N ALA A 561 3.12 -12.17 0.91
CA ALA A 561 2.67 -12.43 2.27
C ALA A 561 1.48 -13.39 2.33
N ILE A 562 0.52 -13.31 1.40
CA ILE A 562 -0.61 -14.26 1.31
C ILE A 562 -0.10 -15.69 1.08
N GLN A 563 0.86 -15.85 0.18
CA GLN A 563 1.43 -17.17 -0.10
C GLN A 563 2.26 -17.67 1.09
N LYS A 564 3.03 -16.80 1.76
CA LYS A 564 3.79 -17.12 2.97
C LYS A 564 2.88 -17.53 4.12
N THR A 565 1.81 -16.78 4.37
CA THR A 565 0.87 -17.02 5.47
C THR A 565 0.14 -18.34 5.37
N ARG A 566 -0.02 -18.90 4.15
CA ARG A 566 -0.51 -20.27 3.96
C ARG A 566 0.25 -21.30 4.81
N SER A 567 1.55 -21.13 5.01
CA SER A 567 2.36 -22.05 5.85
C SER A 567 1.98 -22.02 7.34
N PHE A 568 1.29 -20.98 7.80
CA PHE A 568 0.77 -20.85 9.17
C PHE A 568 -0.69 -21.28 9.31
N MET A 569 -1.39 -21.56 8.19
CA MET A 569 -2.81 -21.95 8.17
C MET A 569 -2.96 -23.46 8.42
N ASP A 570 -2.82 -23.85 9.68
CA ASP A 570 -2.91 -25.25 10.14
C ASP A 570 -4.36 -25.77 10.32
N GLY A 571 -5.36 -24.96 9.98
CA GLY A 571 -6.77 -25.27 10.18
C GLY A 571 -7.22 -25.18 11.65
N LYS A 572 -6.43 -24.55 12.52
CA LYS A 572 -6.76 -24.29 13.93
C LYS A 572 -6.58 -22.83 14.31
N CYS A 573 -5.54 -22.19 13.80
CA CYS A 573 -5.26 -20.78 14.05
C CYS A 573 -6.27 -19.90 13.32
N THR A 574 -6.74 -18.84 13.98
CA THR A 574 -7.57 -17.81 13.37
C THR A 574 -6.72 -16.88 12.49
N LEU A 575 -7.22 -15.69 12.15
CA LEU A 575 -6.41 -14.64 11.52
C LEU A 575 -5.20 -14.17 12.37
N GLU A 576 -4.98 -14.71 13.57
CA GLU A 576 -3.72 -14.67 14.31
C GLU A 576 -2.48 -15.08 13.48
N VAL A 577 -2.66 -15.82 12.37
CA VAL A 577 -1.57 -16.08 11.41
C VAL A 577 -0.91 -14.79 10.90
N LEU A 578 -1.64 -13.67 10.85
CA LEU A 578 -1.09 -12.36 10.47
C LEU A 578 -0.18 -11.78 11.55
N ILE A 579 -0.52 -11.98 12.83
CA ILE A 579 0.32 -11.57 13.97
C ILE A 579 1.62 -12.37 13.96
N LYS A 580 1.56 -13.67 13.63
CA LYS A 580 2.77 -14.50 13.47
C LYS A 580 3.68 -13.96 12.37
N LEU A 581 3.11 -13.56 11.22
CA LEU A 581 3.88 -12.97 10.13
C LEU A 581 4.51 -11.62 10.52
N GLU A 582 3.74 -10.72 11.15
CA GLU A 582 4.26 -9.44 11.66
C GLU A 582 5.41 -9.68 12.66
N GLY A 583 5.24 -10.65 13.57
CA GLY A 583 6.27 -11.06 14.51
C GLY A 583 7.52 -11.64 13.85
N GLU A 584 7.39 -12.35 12.72
CA GLU A 584 8.56 -12.78 11.94
C GLU A 584 9.29 -11.59 11.31
N MET A 585 8.57 -10.64 10.72
CA MET A 585 9.17 -9.42 10.14
C MET A 585 9.90 -8.60 11.21
N ASP A 586 9.32 -8.46 12.40
CA ASP A 586 9.92 -7.73 13.52
C ASP A 586 11.13 -8.45 14.09
N ARG A 587 11.06 -9.77 14.25
CA ARG A 587 12.17 -10.57 14.79
C ARG A 587 13.40 -10.56 13.87
N THR A 588 13.20 -10.58 12.56
CA THR A 588 14.30 -10.54 11.58
C THR A 588 14.73 -9.13 11.23
N GLY A 589 13.88 -8.12 11.49
CA GLY A 589 14.07 -6.75 11.03
C GLY A 589 14.07 -6.64 9.50
N SER A 590 13.42 -7.57 8.78
CA SER A 590 13.47 -7.65 7.32
C SER A 590 12.19 -8.16 6.70
N LEU A 591 11.77 -7.52 5.60
CA LEU A 591 10.65 -7.95 4.77
C LEU A 591 10.97 -9.15 3.87
N ASP A 592 12.22 -9.62 3.83
CA ASP A 592 12.59 -10.81 3.05
C ASP A 592 11.88 -12.08 3.55
N VAL A 593 11.32 -12.07 4.76
CA VAL A 593 10.57 -13.20 5.34
C VAL A 593 9.35 -13.60 4.51
N VAL A 594 8.77 -12.67 3.75
CA VAL A 594 7.66 -12.96 2.82
C VAL A 594 8.15 -13.35 1.43
N GLY A 595 9.38 -13.01 1.07
CA GLY A 595 9.89 -13.15 -0.29
C GLY A 595 10.24 -14.59 -0.65
N PHE A 596 9.82 -15.02 -1.84
CA PHE A 596 10.32 -16.25 -2.48
C PHE A 596 11.69 -16.06 -3.11
N HIS A 597 12.08 -14.82 -3.34
CA HIS A 597 13.37 -14.47 -3.86
C HIS A 597 14.21 -13.81 -2.77
N LYS A 598 15.50 -14.15 -2.71
CA LYS A 598 16.46 -13.43 -1.88
C LYS A 598 16.49 -11.96 -2.25
N LYS A 599 16.58 -11.11 -1.22
CA LYS A 599 16.85 -9.67 -1.29
C LYS A 599 16.01 -8.93 -2.32
N SER A 600 14.68 -9.06 -2.26
CA SER A 600 13.81 -8.23 -3.09
C SER A 600 13.92 -6.77 -2.65
N GLY A 601 14.21 -5.84 -3.57
CA GLY A 601 14.33 -4.40 -3.28
C GLY A 601 13.03 -3.60 -3.39
N PHE A 602 11.89 -4.26 -3.56
CA PHE A 602 10.60 -3.63 -3.89
C PHE A 602 9.48 -4.15 -2.98
N TYR A 603 9.76 -4.23 -1.69
CA TYR A 603 8.76 -4.48 -0.66
C TYR A 603 8.62 -3.24 0.24
N THR A 604 7.38 -2.89 0.54
CA THR A 604 7.01 -1.90 1.55
C THR A 604 6.05 -2.58 2.52
N ARG A 605 6.27 -2.44 3.83
CA ARG A 605 5.49 -3.13 4.87
C ARG A 605 3.99 -2.75 4.80
N PRO A 606 3.08 -3.70 4.54
CA PRO A 606 1.64 -3.50 4.77
C PRO A 606 1.32 -3.67 6.26
N ARG A 607 0.22 -3.08 6.74
CA ARG A 607 -0.27 -3.39 8.10
C ARG A 607 -1.06 -4.71 8.05
N LYS A 608 -1.26 -5.35 9.20
CA LYS A 608 -2.21 -6.48 9.31
C LYS A 608 -3.59 -6.20 8.72
N LEU A 609 -4.07 -4.95 8.79
CA LEU A 609 -5.39 -4.56 8.25
C LEU A 609 -5.43 -4.74 6.73
N GLU A 610 -4.41 -4.27 6.00
CA GLU A 610 -4.33 -4.46 4.56
C GLU A 610 -4.15 -5.94 4.17
N LEU A 611 -3.35 -6.70 4.95
CA LEU A 611 -3.18 -8.14 4.73
C LEU A 611 -4.48 -8.91 4.92
N ALA A 612 -5.22 -8.63 6.00
CA ALA A 612 -6.52 -9.21 6.27
C ALA A 612 -7.53 -8.85 5.19
N ALA A 613 -7.57 -7.57 4.79
CA ALA A 613 -8.43 -7.09 3.72
C ALA A 613 -8.19 -7.84 2.40
N ALA A 614 -6.93 -8.12 2.06
CA ALA A 614 -6.56 -8.87 0.87
C ALA A 614 -6.96 -10.35 0.96
N ILE A 615 -6.71 -11.01 2.10
CA ILE A 615 -7.15 -12.38 2.38
C ILE A 615 -8.68 -12.51 2.24
N ASN A 616 -9.43 -11.55 2.77
CA ASN A 616 -10.89 -11.56 2.78
C ASN A 616 -11.52 -11.26 1.40
N ARG A 617 -10.76 -10.69 0.46
CA ARG A 617 -11.21 -10.38 -0.90
C ARG A 617 -10.79 -11.44 -1.92
N LEU A 618 -9.96 -12.41 -1.52
CA LEU A 618 -9.54 -13.47 -2.42
C LEU A 618 -10.70 -14.44 -2.68
N ARG A 619 -11.16 -14.53 -3.93
CA ARG A 619 -12.33 -15.33 -4.32
C ARG A 619 -12.19 -16.83 -4.06
N THR A 620 -10.96 -17.34 -4.00
CA THR A 620 -10.67 -18.74 -3.69
C THR A 620 -10.55 -19.01 -2.19
N ALA A 621 -10.52 -17.97 -1.35
CA ALA A 621 -10.32 -18.11 0.08
C ALA A 621 -11.36 -19.05 0.70
N THR A 622 -10.89 -19.89 1.62
CA THR A 622 -11.76 -20.79 2.38
C THR A 622 -11.51 -20.59 3.86
N MET A 623 -12.58 -20.34 4.60
CA MET A 623 -12.58 -20.08 6.04
C MET A 623 -13.58 -21.02 6.71
N THR A 624 -13.33 -21.37 7.97
CA THR A 624 -14.32 -21.94 8.89
C THR A 624 -14.39 -21.12 10.16
N GLN A 625 -15.38 -21.37 11.00
CA GLN A 625 -15.43 -20.95 12.40
C GLN A 625 -15.26 -22.17 13.29
#